data_AF-A0AAV3TYM4-F1
#
_entry.id   AF-A0AAV3TYM4-F1
#
_cell.length_a   1.000
_cell.length_b   1.000
_cell.length_c   1.000
_cell.angle_alpha   90.00
_cell.angle_beta   90.00
_cell.angle_gamma   90.00
#
_symmetry.space_group_name_H-M   'P 1'
#
loop_
_entity.id
_entity.type
_entity.pdbx_description
1 polymer ?
#
loop_
_entity_poly.entity_id
_entity_poly.type
_entity_poly.pdbx_seq_one_letter_code
_entity_poly.pdbx_strand_id
1 'polypeptide(L)'
;MQRIGLALLLILITTPSTAQFAQEEVDHAGGVLNPSNFSWHYYLDQMKRFPERIGIICYNAYIVEKAGLHEEGFRFFSECAERGSSSAMIQMSLYYDTGFQQNDTHIPPNPKLSTLWLKRAAEAGHPLAKKHYGQRLMQGIGTERNVNEAKNWLQDAEIQPN
;
A
#
# COMPACT_ATOMS: atom_id res chain seq x y z
N MET A 1 -78.50 -40.97 4.46
CA MET A 1 -77.59 -40.09 3.72
C MET A 1 -76.53 -39.60 4.68
N GLN A 2 -75.27 -40.04 4.55
CA GLN A 2 -74.17 -39.49 5.33
C GLN A 2 -72.90 -39.55 4.47
N ARG A 3 -72.44 -38.39 4.01
CA ARG A 3 -71.24 -38.23 3.19
C ARG A 3 -70.04 -38.23 4.13
N ILE A 4 -69.19 -39.24 4.06
CA ILE A 4 -67.90 -39.26 4.74
C ILE A 4 -66.93 -38.47 3.85
N GLY A 5 -66.62 -37.24 4.26
CA GLY A 5 -65.60 -36.42 3.61
C GLY A 5 -64.21 -36.89 4.03
N LEU A 6 -63.39 -37.32 3.07
CA LEU A 6 -61.98 -37.61 3.29
C LEU A 6 -61.24 -36.28 3.46
N ALA A 7 -60.82 -35.96 4.69
CA ALA A 7 -59.92 -34.84 4.93
C ALA A 7 -58.48 -35.30 4.68
N LEU A 8 -57.86 -34.84 3.59
CA LEU A 8 -56.43 -35.03 3.35
C LEU A 8 -55.65 -34.13 4.32
N LEU A 9 -54.99 -34.75 5.31
CA LEU A 9 -54.09 -34.05 6.22
C LEU A 9 -52.73 -33.86 5.50
N LEU A 10 -52.46 -32.65 4.99
CA LEU A 10 -51.13 -32.29 4.49
C LEU A 10 -50.18 -32.11 5.67
N ILE A 11 -49.31 -33.09 5.89
CA ILE A 11 -48.20 -32.99 6.84
C ILE A 11 -47.11 -32.16 6.18
N LEU A 12 -47.03 -30.88 6.54
CA LEU A 12 -45.91 -30.02 6.18
C LEU A 12 -44.71 -30.43 7.03
N ILE A 13 -43.80 -31.22 6.45
CA ILE A 13 -42.51 -31.53 7.05
C ILE A 13 -41.68 -30.24 7.00
N THR A 14 -41.61 -29.53 8.12
CA THR A 14 -40.68 -28.41 8.27
C THR A 14 -39.28 -28.98 8.46
N THR A 15 -38.55 -29.24 7.38
CA THR A 15 -37.10 -29.38 7.50
C THR A 15 -36.58 -28.02 7.95
N PRO A 16 -35.90 -27.90 9.11
CA PRO A 16 -35.25 -26.64 9.44
C PRO A 16 -34.29 -26.34 8.30
N SER A 17 -34.50 -25.22 7.61
CA SER A 17 -33.52 -24.71 6.65
C SER A 17 -32.34 -24.23 7.49
N THR A 18 -31.43 -25.15 7.82
CA THR A 18 -30.09 -24.74 8.18
C THR A 18 -29.50 -24.18 6.90
N ALA A 19 -29.43 -22.84 6.79
CA ALA A 19 -28.49 -22.23 5.89
C ALA A 19 -27.13 -22.79 6.29
N GLN A 20 -26.68 -23.82 5.59
CA GLN A 20 -25.38 -24.42 5.80
C GLN A 20 -24.41 -23.42 5.21
N PHE A 21 -24.02 -22.43 6.00
CA PHE A 21 -22.72 -21.79 5.79
C PHE A 21 -21.75 -22.96 5.88
N ALA A 22 -21.22 -23.38 4.73
CA ALA A 22 -20.22 -24.41 4.70
C ALA A 22 -19.14 -24.00 5.70
N GLN A 23 -18.82 -24.88 6.65
CA GLN A 23 -17.49 -24.90 7.25
C GLN A 23 -16.50 -25.35 6.18
N GLU A 24 -16.47 -24.64 5.05
CA GLU A 24 -15.32 -24.63 4.17
C GLU A 24 -14.22 -24.00 5.00
N GLU A 25 -13.14 -24.75 5.18
CA GLU A 25 -11.85 -24.19 5.54
C GLU A 25 -11.64 -23.00 4.60
N VAL A 26 -11.71 -21.78 5.15
CA VAL A 26 -11.68 -20.56 4.34
C VAL A 26 -10.42 -20.65 3.52
N ASP A 27 -10.58 -20.77 2.19
CA ASP A 27 -9.44 -20.80 1.30
C ASP A 27 -8.73 -19.46 1.41
N HIS A 28 -7.69 -19.43 2.25
CA HIS A 28 -6.87 -18.26 2.46
C HIS A 28 -6.02 -17.95 1.22
N ALA A 29 -6.23 -18.61 0.07
CA ALA A 29 -5.64 -18.26 -1.22
C ALA A 29 -5.65 -16.76 -1.50
N GLY A 30 -6.65 -16.01 -1.01
CA GLY A 30 -6.73 -14.55 -1.16
C GLY A 30 -6.19 -13.70 0.00
N GLY A 31 -5.74 -14.32 1.10
CA GLY A 31 -5.39 -13.67 2.38
C GLY A 31 -6.48 -13.85 3.45
N VAL A 32 -6.29 -13.21 4.61
CA VAL A 32 -7.30 -13.16 5.69
C VAL A 32 -8.04 -11.83 5.61
N LEU A 33 -9.37 -11.86 5.50
CA LEU A 33 -10.20 -10.66 5.65
C LEU A 33 -10.14 -10.21 7.11
N ASN A 34 -9.69 -8.97 7.35
CA ASN A 34 -9.44 -8.41 8.69
C ASN A 34 -8.45 -9.24 9.53
N PRO A 35 -7.15 -9.26 9.15
CA PRO A 35 -6.15 -10.00 9.92
C PRO A 35 -6.04 -9.42 11.34
N SER A 36 -5.94 -10.28 12.36
CA SER A 36 -5.70 -9.82 13.73
C SER A 36 -4.27 -9.30 13.94
N ASN A 37 -3.36 -9.64 13.03
CA ASN A 37 -1.96 -9.20 13.04
C ASN A 37 -1.73 -8.14 11.96
N PHE A 38 -1.61 -6.88 12.39
CA PHE A 38 -1.28 -5.73 11.53
C PHE A 38 0.21 -5.35 11.59
N SER A 39 1.07 -6.23 12.11
CA SER A 39 2.51 -5.97 12.09
C SER A 39 3.03 -5.91 10.65
N TRP A 40 4.08 -5.13 10.42
CA TRP A 40 4.72 -5.05 9.11
C TRP A 40 5.18 -6.44 8.61
N HIS A 41 5.53 -7.38 9.51
CA HIS A 41 5.85 -8.78 9.17
C HIS A 41 4.70 -9.52 8.48
N TYR A 42 3.44 -9.32 8.91
CA TYR A 42 2.29 -9.88 8.23
C TYR A 42 2.23 -9.39 6.78
N TYR A 43 2.41 -8.09 6.58
CA TYR A 43 2.37 -7.50 5.25
C TYR A 43 3.55 -7.92 4.36
N LEU A 44 4.73 -8.19 4.92
CA LEU A 44 5.82 -8.79 4.16
C LEU A 44 5.46 -10.16 3.59
N ASP A 45 4.78 -11.00 4.38
CA ASP A 45 4.30 -12.29 3.91
C ASP A 45 3.28 -12.11 2.78
N GLN A 46 2.33 -11.17 2.96
CA GLN A 46 1.37 -10.84 1.92
C GLN A 46 2.05 -10.33 0.63
N MET A 47 3.14 -9.56 0.71
CA MET A 47 3.89 -9.10 -0.46
C MET A 47 4.56 -10.24 -1.22
N LYS A 48 5.04 -11.26 -0.50
CA LYS A 48 5.65 -12.44 -1.13
C LYS A 48 4.59 -13.29 -1.82
N ARG A 49 3.41 -13.41 -1.19
CA ARG A 49 2.30 -14.21 -1.68
C ARG A 49 1.56 -13.54 -2.86
N PHE A 50 1.41 -12.23 -2.81
CA PHE A 50 0.64 -11.42 -3.76
C PHE A 50 1.46 -10.24 -4.29
N PRO A 51 2.55 -10.49 -5.05
CA PRO A 51 3.41 -9.44 -5.57
C PRO A 51 2.65 -8.44 -6.46
N GLU A 52 1.59 -8.86 -7.14
CA GLU A 52 0.72 -8.01 -7.96
C GLU A 52 -0.09 -7.00 -7.13
N ARG A 53 -0.27 -7.25 -5.83
CA ARG A 53 -1.02 -6.38 -4.90
C ARG A 53 -0.13 -5.39 -4.17
N ILE A 54 1.12 -5.23 -4.60
CA ILE A 54 2.10 -4.36 -3.93
C ILE A 54 1.56 -2.95 -3.66
N GLY A 55 0.79 -2.35 -4.58
CA GLY A 55 0.19 -1.04 -4.36
C GLY A 55 -0.72 -0.98 -3.12
N ILE A 56 -1.63 -1.95 -2.99
CA ILE A 56 -2.56 -2.05 -1.85
C ILE A 56 -1.79 -2.39 -0.57
N ILE A 57 -0.83 -3.31 -0.65
CA ILE A 57 -0.08 -3.72 0.55
C ILE A 57 0.75 -2.55 1.07
N CYS A 58 1.45 -1.83 0.18
CA CYS A 58 2.26 -0.67 0.52
C CYS A 58 1.46 0.52 1.05
N TYR A 59 0.17 0.63 0.72
CA TYR A 59 -0.70 1.62 1.35
C TYR A 59 -0.79 1.42 2.88
N ASN A 60 -0.68 0.18 3.37
CA ASN A 60 -0.71 -0.09 4.81
C ASN A 60 0.53 0.44 5.55
N ALA A 61 1.66 0.63 4.86
CA ALA A 61 2.83 1.27 5.46
C ALA A 61 2.52 2.72 5.90
N TYR A 62 1.65 3.41 5.17
CA TYR A 62 1.17 4.73 5.58
C TYR A 62 0.36 4.67 6.88
N ILE A 63 -0.47 3.65 7.05
CA ILE A 63 -1.25 3.48 8.29
C ILE A 63 -0.32 3.21 9.48
N VAL A 64 0.68 2.34 9.31
CA VAL A 64 1.71 2.06 10.33
C VAL A 64 2.45 3.35 10.73
N GLU A 65 2.89 4.12 9.75
CA GLU A 65 3.55 5.41 9.96
C GLU A 65 2.66 6.41 10.71
N LYS A 66 1.38 6.54 10.32
CA LYS A 66 0.43 7.45 10.98
C LYS A 66 -0.01 6.99 12.37
N ALA A 67 0.20 5.72 12.70
CA ALA A 67 0.03 5.20 14.06
C ALA A 67 1.22 5.55 14.98
N GLY A 68 2.25 6.24 14.48
CA GLY A 68 3.43 6.63 15.24
C GLY A 68 4.50 5.54 15.33
N LEU A 69 4.37 4.47 14.54
CA LEU A 69 5.35 3.39 14.43
C LEU A 69 6.32 3.71 13.28
N HIS A 70 7.12 4.76 13.46
CA HIS A 70 7.98 5.34 12.42
C HIS A 70 9.13 4.41 12.00
N GLU A 71 9.72 3.67 12.93
CA GLU A 71 10.74 2.67 12.63
C GLU A 71 10.18 1.55 11.75
N GLU A 72 9.04 0.98 12.12
CA GLU A 72 8.36 -0.05 11.34
C GLU A 72 7.86 0.49 10.00
N GLY A 73 7.31 1.70 10.00
CA GLY A 73 6.90 2.43 8.80
C GLY A 73 8.06 2.58 7.82
N PHE A 74 9.23 3.03 8.30
CA PHE A 74 10.43 3.21 7.50
C PHE A 74 10.90 1.89 6.88
N ARG A 75 10.96 0.80 7.67
CA ARG A 75 11.32 -0.53 7.18
C ARG A 75 10.33 -1.02 6.13
N PHE A 76 9.04 -0.85 6.38
CA PHE A 76 7.99 -1.31 5.48
C PHE A 76 7.97 -0.52 4.17
N PHE A 77 8.13 0.81 4.20
CA PHE A 77 8.30 1.62 3.01
C PHE A 77 9.58 1.30 2.25
N SER A 78 10.67 0.98 2.94
CA SER A 78 11.94 0.56 2.30
C SER A 78 11.73 -0.69 1.45
N GLU A 79 11.07 -1.71 1.99
CA GLU A 79 10.75 -2.95 1.28
C GLU A 79 9.83 -2.72 0.08
N CYS A 80 8.82 -1.85 0.24
CA CYS A 80 7.97 -1.42 -0.86
C CYS A 80 8.76 -0.74 -1.98
N ALA A 81 9.64 0.19 -1.62
CA ALA A 81 10.42 0.99 -2.56
C ALA A 81 11.39 0.11 -3.35
N GLU A 82 12.07 -0.84 -2.69
CA GLU A 82 12.98 -1.77 -3.37
C GLU A 82 12.25 -2.74 -4.31
N ARG A 83 10.95 -2.97 -4.10
CA ARG A 83 10.09 -3.74 -5.00
C ARG A 83 9.43 -2.90 -6.09
N GLY A 84 9.81 -1.62 -6.23
CA GLY A 84 9.36 -0.76 -7.32
C GLY A 84 8.12 0.07 -7.03
N SER A 85 7.61 0.11 -5.78
CA SER A 85 6.52 1.02 -5.43
C SER A 85 7.00 2.47 -5.45
N SER A 86 6.67 3.18 -6.52
CA SER A 86 7.08 4.59 -6.70
C SER A 86 6.46 5.52 -5.67
N SER A 87 5.26 5.20 -5.15
CA SER A 87 4.66 5.93 -4.02
C SER A 87 5.46 5.72 -2.73
N ALA A 88 5.98 4.51 -2.48
CA ALA A 88 6.85 4.27 -1.33
C ALA A 88 8.20 4.96 -1.46
N MET A 89 8.76 5.04 -2.67
CA MET A 89 9.98 5.82 -2.93
C MET A 89 9.80 7.31 -2.58
N ILE A 90 8.62 7.91 -2.82
CA ILE A 90 8.32 9.27 -2.34
C ILE A 90 8.36 9.34 -0.81
N GLN A 91 7.79 8.35 -0.11
CA GLN A 91 7.83 8.31 1.34
C GLN A 91 9.27 8.17 1.87
N MET A 92 10.12 7.38 1.19
CA MET A 92 11.55 7.31 1.50
C MET A 92 12.23 8.67 1.36
N SER A 93 11.91 9.43 0.31
CA SER A 93 12.40 10.81 0.16
C SER A 93 12.01 11.68 1.35
N LEU A 94 10.76 11.61 1.82
CA LEU A 94 10.30 12.39 2.97
C LEU A 94 11.07 12.05 4.25
N TYR A 95 11.31 10.76 4.53
CA TYR A 95 12.14 10.37 5.68
C TYR A 95 13.55 10.98 5.62
N TYR A 96 14.15 11.02 4.43
CA TYR A 96 15.46 11.63 4.27
C TYR A 96 15.41 13.17 4.18
N ASP A 97 14.27 13.79 3.94
CA ASP A 97 14.14 15.25 4.06
C ASP A 97 14.05 15.69 5.52
N THR A 98 13.22 15.01 6.30
CA THR A 98 12.94 15.41 7.69
C THR A 98 13.87 14.77 8.70
N GLY A 99 14.40 13.59 8.37
CA GLY A 99 14.94 12.67 9.35
C GLY A 99 13.89 12.17 10.34
N PHE A 100 14.25 11.19 11.16
CA PHE A 100 13.50 10.82 12.37
C PHE A 100 14.40 10.09 13.36
N GLN A 101 13.94 10.03 14.61
CA GLN A 101 14.50 9.15 15.62
C GLN A 101 13.39 8.50 16.43
N GLN A 102 13.47 7.18 16.57
CA GLN A 102 12.58 6.38 17.41
C GLN A 102 13.34 5.15 17.89
N ASN A 103 13.24 4.85 19.19
CA ASN A 103 14.03 3.78 19.83
C ASN A 103 15.53 3.94 19.50
N ASP A 104 16.16 2.86 19.02
CA ASP A 104 17.56 2.84 18.59
C ASP A 104 17.75 3.27 17.13
N THR A 105 16.67 3.55 16.39
CA THR A 105 16.74 3.97 14.99
C THR A 105 16.89 5.48 14.90
N HIS A 106 17.97 5.91 14.23
CA HIS A 106 18.23 7.32 13.93
C HIS A 106 18.51 7.48 12.42
N ILE A 107 17.62 8.17 11.73
CA ILE A 107 17.81 8.55 10.33
C ILE A 107 17.98 10.07 10.28
N PRO A 108 19.19 10.59 10.06
CA PRO A 108 19.38 12.02 9.92
C PRO A 108 18.83 12.51 8.58
N PRO A 109 18.43 13.79 8.49
CA PRO A 109 18.16 14.44 7.21
C PRO A 109 19.34 14.26 6.25
N ASN A 110 19.06 13.76 5.06
CA ASN A 110 20.00 13.57 3.98
C ASN A 110 19.37 14.00 2.65
N PRO A 111 19.50 15.29 2.26
CA PRO A 111 18.89 15.78 1.03
C PRO A 111 19.39 15.06 -0.22
N LYS A 112 20.63 14.51 -0.22
CA LYS A 112 21.16 13.73 -1.34
C LYS A 112 20.40 12.42 -1.52
N LEU A 113 20.22 11.66 -0.44
CA LEU A 113 19.44 10.42 -0.49
C LEU A 113 17.97 10.71 -0.79
N SER A 114 17.40 11.77 -0.22
CA SER A 114 16.03 12.19 -0.54
C SER A 114 15.84 12.45 -2.04
N THR A 115 16.71 13.27 -2.63
CA THR A 115 16.66 13.59 -4.07
C THR A 115 16.92 12.35 -4.94
N LEU A 116 17.76 11.42 -4.49
CA LEU A 116 17.98 10.14 -5.18
C LEU A 116 16.69 9.29 -5.22
N TRP A 117 15.94 9.23 -4.13
CA TRP A 117 14.66 8.52 -4.09
C TRP A 117 13.59 9.18 -4.97
N LEU A 118 13.53 10.52 -4.99
CA LEU A 118 12.68 11.25 -5.93
C LEU A 118 13.03 10.94 -7.38
N LYS A 119 14.33 10.88 -7.70
CA LYS A 119 14.80 10.50 -9.03
C LYS A 119 14.29 9.10 -9.42
N ARG A 120 14.52 8.10 -8.57
CA ARG A 120 14.03 6.72 -8.80
C ARG A 120 12.52 6.68 -9.02
N ALA A 121 11.75 7.40 -8.21
CA ALA A 121 10.30 7.47 -8.34
C ALA A 121 9.83 8.19 -9.63
N ALA A 122 10.55 9.24 -10.05
CA ALA A 122 10.29 9.98 -11.28
C ALA A 122 10.57 9.13 -12.52
N GLU A 123 11.69 8.38 -12.51
CA GLU A 123 12.05 7.41 -13.55
C GLU A 123 11.04 6.26 -13.64
N ALA A 124 10.46 5.85 -12.51
CA ALA A 124 9.33 4.91 -12.45
C ALA A 124 7.99 5.52 -12.89
N GLY A 125 7.98 6.77 -13.35
CA GLY A 125 6.81 7.43 -13.94
C GLY A 125 5.94 8.23 -12.97
N HIS A 126 6.22 8.24 -11.66
CA HIS A 126 5.30 8.84 -10.68
C HIS A 126 5.16 10.37 -10.88
N PRO A 127 3.96 10.91 -11.14
CA PRO A 127 3.76 12.32 -11.49
C PRO A 127 4.29 13.30 -10.43
N LEU A 128 3.95 13.06 -9.15
CA LEU A 128 4.47 13.89 -8.05
C LEU A 128 5.99 13.83 -7.92
N ALA A 129 6.60 12.65 -8.12
CA ALA A 129 8.05 12.52 -8.05
C ALA A 129 8.75 13.28 -9.18
N LYS A 130 8.22 13.23 -10.42
CA LYS A 130 8.75 14.03 -11.54
C LYS A 130 8.75 15.52 -11.21
N LYS A 131 7.63 16.02 -10.67
CA LYS A 131 7.52 17.41 -10.22
C LYS A 131 8.56 17.74 -9.14
N HIS A 132 8.64 16.93 -8.10
CA HIS A 132 9.55 17.17 -6.99
C HIS A 132 11.03 17.05 -7.40
N TYR A 133 11.38 16.06 -8.21
CA TYR A 133 12.75 15.91 -8.73
C TYR A 133 13.15 17.08 -9.62
N GLY A 134 12.25 17.52 -10.51
CA GLY A 134 12.45 18.75 -11.28
C GLY A 134 12.72 19.97 -10.39
N GLN A 135 11.94 20.14 -9.32
CA GLN A 135 12.18 21.21 -8.34
C GLN A 135 13.55 21.08 -7.64
N ARG A 136 13.97 19.86 -7.25
CA ARG A 136 15.30 19.62 -6.67
C ARG A 136 16.42 20.02 -7.61
N LEU A 137 16.29 19.70 -8.91
CA LEU A 137 17.25 20.10 -9.95
C LEU A 137 17.28 21.62 -10.17
N MET A 138 16.14 22.32 -10.11
CA MET A 138 16.12 23.78 -10.23
C MET A 138 16.88 24.47 -9.09
N GLN A 139 16.77 23.90 -7.89
CA GLN A 139 17.30 24.48 -6.65
C GLN A 139 18.69 23.96 -6.28
N GLY A 140 19.13 22.83 -6.85
CA GLY A 140 20.38 22.17 -6.48
C GLY A 140 20.32 21.50 -5.09
N ILE A 141 19.14 21.04 -4.65
CA ILE A 141 18.99 20.40 -3.34
C ILE A 141 19.31 18.91 -3.47
N GLY A 142 20.38 18.47 -2.81
CA GLY A 142 20.79 17.06 -2.83
C GLY A 142 21.31 16.58 -4.20
N THR A 143 21.46 17.48 -5.16
CA THR A 143 21.95 17.24 -6.51
C THR A 143 22.58 18.51 -7.05
N GLU A 144 23.38 18.42 -8.11
CA GLU A 144 23.82 19.61 -8.84
C GLU A 144 22.63 20.32 -9.49
N ARG A 145 22.68 21.65 -9.52
CA ARG A 145 21.63 22.46 -10.13
C ARG A 145 21.66 22.29 -11.65
N ASN A 146 20.56 21.80 -12.23
CA ASN A 146 20.40 21.62 -13.67
C ASN A 146 19.01 22.09 -14.13
N VAL A 147 18.93 23.34 -14.60
CA VAL A 147 17.67 23.98 -14.98
C VAL A 147 17.07 23.36 -16.26
N ASN A 148 17.90 22.93 -17.19
CA ASN A 148 17.42 22.37 -18.46
C ASN A 148 16.77 21.01 -18.22
N GLU A 149 17.43 20.13 -17.47
CA GLU A 149 16.85 18.85 -17.09
C GLU A 149 15.60 19.01 -16.22
N ALA A 150 15.61 19.96 -15.28
CA ALA A 150 14.45 20.26 -14.45
C ALA A 150 13.20 20.60 -15.28
N LYS A 151 13.34 21.42 -16.33
CA LYS A 151 12.22 21.78 -17.21
C LYS A 151 11.65 20.56 -17.91
N ASN A 152 12.50 19.64 -18.37
CA ASN A 152 12.04 18.40 -19.02
C ASN A 152 11.20 17.55 -18.05
N TRP A 153 11.67 17.36 -16.82
CA TRP A 153 10.91 16.62 -15.79
C TRP A 153 9.60 17.29 -15.39
N LEU A 154 9.57 18.63 -15.30
CA LEU A 154 8.36 19.38 -14.98
C LEU A 154 7.34 19.33 -16.12
N GLN A 155 7.78 19.46 -17.38
CA GLN A 155 6.91 19.33 -18.55
C GLN A 155 6.31 17.92 -18.65
N ASP A 156 7.14 16.88 -18.44
CA ASP A 156 6.67 15.49 -18.44
C ASP A 156 5.69 15.20 -17.28
N ALA A 157 5.80 15.93 -16.15
CA ALA A 157 4.83 15.83 -15.06
C ALA A 157 3.45 16.42 -15.43
N GLU A 158 3.38 17.40 -16.33
CA GLU A 158 2.14 18.07 -16.76
C GLU A 158 1.38 17.31 -17.86
N ILE A 159 2.08 16.45 -18.62
CA ILE A 159 1.51 15.73 -19.77
C ILE A 159 0.77 14.44 -19.36
N GLN A 160 0.90 13.99 -18.11
CA GLN A 160 0.25 12.75 -17.68
C GLN A 160 -1.26 12.92 -17.47
N PRO A 161 -2.12 12.07 -18.07
CA PRO A 161 -3.56 12.17 -17.92
C PRO A 161 -3.99 11.84 -16.48
N ASN A 162 -4.92 12.65 -15.95
CA ASN A 162 -5.64 12.39 -14.70
C ASN A 162 -6.43 11.07 -14.74
#